data_AF-A0A662YBI5-F1
#
_entry.id   AF-A0A662YBI5-F1
#
_cell.length_a   1.000
_cell.length_b   1.000
_cell.length_c   1.000
_cell.angle_alpha   90.00
_cell.angle_beta   90.00
_cell.angle_gamma   90.00
#
_symmetry.space_group_name_H-M   'P 1'
#
loop_
_entity.id
_entity.type
_entity.pdbx_description
1 polymer ?
#
loop_
_entity_poly.entity_id
_entity_poly.type
_entity_poly.pdbx_seq_one_letter_code
_entity_poly.pdbx_strand_id
1 'polypeptide(L)'
;MNIGGLYGATTLPRSPPSESEMRLMDVLLQAPDARVATLLTCLKGWPFEAQADLANWRRVLTKLHTLLLDALRQCPRLVAIPVDGDMTIPTEEGTTGTLERESTEQVFEILRFSAMLLENAANKAVYPSAEVAMTLLGARNDRLVFEATRVVAALSLPPQVHR
;
A
#
# COMPACT_ATOMS: atom_id res chain seq x y z
N MET A 1 -14.27 -23.11 27.50
CA MET A 1 -12.80 -23.04 27.65
C MET A 1 -12.29 -21.99 26.68
N ASN A 2 -11.67 -20.95 27.22
CA ASN A 2 -11.12 -19.82 26.50
C ASN A 2 -9.60 -19.88 26.65
N ILE A 3 -8.86 -20.08 25.57
CA ILE A 3 -7.43 -19.79 25.41
C ILE A 3 -7.24 -19.69 23.89
N GLY A 4 -6.81 -18.61 23.26
CA GLY A 4 -6.22 -17.35 23.67
C GLY A 4 -5.63 -16.79 22.38
N GLY A 5 -5.97 -15.55 22.03
CA GLY A 5 -5.67 -14.96 20.73
C GLY A 5 -4.20 -15.03 20.35
N LEU A 6 -3.95 -15.43 19.11
CA LEU A 6 -2.71 -15.13 18.38
C LEU A 6 -2.66 -13.62 18.12
N TYR A 7 -2.37 -12.85 19.17
CA TYR A 7 -1.98 -11.46 19.03
C TYR A 7 -0.68 -11.43 18.23
N GLY A 8 -0.73 -10.74 17.09
CA GLY A 8 0.37 -10.62 16.14
C GLY A 8 1.68 -10.27 16.85
N ALA A 9 2.72 -11.01 16.50
CA ALA A 9 4.08 -10.71 16.94
C ALA A 9 4.36 -9.23 16.64
N THR A 10 4.48 -8.43 17.69
CA THR A 10 4.99 -7.06 17.61
C THR A 10 6.47 -7.18 17.26
N THR A 11 6.75 -7.33 15.97
CA THR A 11 8.11 -7.23 15.44
C THR A 11 8.63 -5.83 15.79
N LEU A 12 9.57 -5.78 16.73
CA LEU A 12 10.29 -4.56 17.06
C LEU A 12 11.23 -4.21 15.90
N PRO A 13 11.47 -2.91 15.66
CA PRO A 13 12.47 -2.51 14.68
C PRO A 13 13.85 -3.06 15.05
N ARG A 14 14.57 -3.56 14.05
CA ARG A 14 15.97 -3.99 14.15
C ARG A 14 16.90 -2.79 14.33
N SER A 15 16.52 -1.64 13.80
CA SER A 15 17.27 -0.39 13.88
C SER A 15 16.33 0.82 13.85
N PRO A 16 16.65 1.91 14.56
CA PRO A 16 15.85 3.12 14.53
C PRO A 16 15.89 3.76 13.13
N PRO A 17 14.80 4.43 12.71
CA PRO A 17 14.78 5.14 11.43
C PRO A 17 15.73 6.33 11.46
N SER A 18 16.27 6.70 10.31
CA SER A 18 17.08 7.93 10.19
C SER A 18 16.22 9.17 10.40
N GLU A 19 16.83 10.32 10.72
CA GLU A 19 16.07 11.56 10.92
C GLU A 19 15.28 11.96 9.67
N SER A 20 15.88 11.83 8.48
CA SER A 20 15.22 12.09 7.20
C SER A 20 14.06 11.11 6.93
N GLU A 21 14.21 9.86 7.33
CA GLU A 21 13.16 8.83 7.24
C GLU A 21 12.00 9.15 8.17
N MET A 22 12.28 9.54 9.42
CA MET A 22 11.24 10.01 10.35
C MET A 22 10.47 11.20 9.80
N ARG A 23 11.16 12.22 9.26
CA ARG A 23 10.51 13.40 8.68
C ARG A 23 9.58 13.01 7.53
N LEU A 24 9.98 12.07 6.66
CA LEU A 24 9.12 11.58 5.60
C LEU A 24 7.89 10.86 6.15
N MET A 25 8.08 9.97 7.12
CA MET A 25 6.97 9.28 7.79
C MET A 25 6.00 10.27 8.43
N ASP A 26 6.49 11.29 9.12
CA ASP A 26 5.67 12.33 9.75
C ASP A 26 4.88 13.13 8.71
N VAL A 27 5.51 13.55 7.60
CA VAL A 27 4.82 14.24 6.50
C VAL A 27 3.68 13.38 5.95
N LEU A 28 3.91 12.09 5.73
CA LEU A 28 2.87 11.18 5.22
C LEU A 28 1.75 10.94 6.25
N LEU A 29 2.08 10.86 7.54
CA LEU A 29 1.10 10.67 8.62
C LEU A 29 0.22 11.91 8.80
N GLN A 30 0.79 13.11 8.76
CA GLN A 30 0.08 14.37 8.98
C GLN A 30 -0.69 14.85 7.73
N ALA A 31 -0.36 14.36 6.54
CA ALA A 31 -1.05 14.74 5.32
C ALA A 31 -2.53 14.34 5.35
N PRO A 32 -3.46 15.20 4.89
CA PRO A 32 -4.83 14.76 4.60
C PRO A 32 -4.82 13.63 3.59
N ASP A 33 -5.76 12.69 3.73
CA ASP A 33 -5.82 11.49 2.90
C ASP A 33 -5.87 11.80 1.41
N ALA A 34 -6.66 12.80 1.01
CA ALA A 34 -6.76 13.31 -0.36
C ALA A 34 -5.43 13.84 -0.94
N ARG A 35 -4.44 14.17 -0.10
CA ARG A 35 -3.12 14.67 -0.52
C ARG A 35 -2.02 13.61 -0.50
N VAL A 36 -2.28 12.43 0.06
CA VAL A 36 -1.27 11.37 0.20
C VAL A 36 -0.75 10.97 -1.17
N ALA A 37 -1.63 10.73 -2.15
CA ALA A 37 -1.25 10.37 -3.51
C ALA A 37 -0.28 11.40 -4.12
N THR A 38 -0.61 12.69 -4.04
CA THR A 38 0.25 13.77 -4.55
C THR A 38 1.63 13.77 -3.91
N LEU A 39 1.72 13.55 -2.59
CA LEU A 39 3.01 13.49 -1.90
C LEU A 39 3.83 12.28 -2.34
N LEU A 40 3.20 11.12 -2.52
CA LEU A 40 3.86 9.91 -3.00
C LEU A 40 4.38 10.08 -4.43
N THR A 41 3.70 10.85 -5.28
CA THR A 41 4.16 11.11 -6.67
C THR A 41 5.55 11.76 -6.73
N CYS A 42 5.92 12.52 -5.69
CA CYS A 42 7.22 13.18 -5.58
C CYS A 42 8.37 12.21 -5.29
N LEU A 43 8.08 11.01 -4.77
CA LEU A 43 9.07 9.99 -4.46
C LEU A 43 9.38 9.14 -5.69
N LYS A 44 10.50 9.41 -6.37
CA LYS A 44 10.91 8.71 -7.60
C LYS A 44 11.73 7.44 -7.37
N GLY A 45 12.22 7.25 -6.15
CA GLY A 45 13.02 6.10 -5.74
C GLY A 45 13.25 6.14 -4.24
N TRP A 46 13.86 5.07 -3.71
CA TRP A 46 14.21 5.03 -2.29
C TRP A 46 15.28 6.08 -2.00
N PRO A 47 14.99 7.09 -1.17
CA PRO A 47 15.86 8.26 -1.03
C PRO A 47 16.91 8.07 0.08
N PHE A 48 16.95 6.91 0.73
CA PHE A 48 17.80 6.67 1.89
C PHE A 48 18.87 5.62 1.57
N GLU A 49 20.04 5.78 2.16
CA GLU A 49 21.15 4.82 1.99
C GLU A 49 20.90 3.50 2.75
N ALA A 50 20.16 3.57 3.86
CA ALA A 50 19.84 2.42 4.68
C ALA A 50 18.62 1.66 4.15
N GLN A 51 18.57 0.35 4.42
CA GLN A 51 17.39 -0.46 4.16
C GLN A 51 16.20 -0.01 5.03
N ALA A 52 15.00 -0.11 4.47
CA ALA A 52 13.79 0.14 5.22
C ALA A 52 13.54 -0.97 6.24
N ASP A 53 13.27 -0.59 7.49
CA ASP A 53 12.67 -1.49 8.47
C ASP A 53 11.16 -1.21 8.55
N LEU A 54 10.35 -2.10 7.98
CA LEU A 54 8.90 -1.92 7.90
C LEU A 54 8.22 -1.83 9.28
N ALA A 55 8.87 -2.30 10.35
CA ALA A 55 8.34 -2.09 11.70
C ALA A 55 8.32 -0.60 12.09
N ASN A 56 9.29 0.20 11.61
CA ASN A 56 9.29 1.66 11.76
C ASN A 56 8.16 2.29 10.94
N TRP A 57 7.90 1.76 9.75
CA TRP A 57 6.88 2.26 8.83
C TRP A 57 5.45 1.82 9.19
N ARG A 58 5.25 1.03 10.25
CA ARG A 58 3.95 0.41 10.58
C ARG A 58 2.77 1.40 10.55
N ARG A 59 2.93 2.59 11.15
CA ARG A 59 1.87 3.60 11.19
C ARG A 59 1.53 4.13 9.80
N VAL A 60 2.54 4.42 8.98
CA VAL A 60 2.36 4.86 7.59
C VAL A 60 1.69 3.75 6.80
N LEU A 61 2.20 2.52 6.87
CA LEU A 61 1.64 1.36 6.18
C LEU A 61 0.18 1.09 6.56
N THR A 62 -0.18 1.26 7.83
CA THR A 62 -1.57 1.13 8.30
C THR A 62 -2.48 2.20 7.71
N LYS A 63 -2.00 3.45 7.63
CA LYS A 63 -2.72 4.53 6.96
C LYS A 63 -2.93 4.22 5.48
N LEU A 64 -1.87 3.85 4.76
CA LEU A 64 -1.95 3.50 3.35
C LEU A 64 -2.86 2.29 3.09
N HIS A 65 -2.83 1.29 3.99
CA HIS A 65 -3.74 0.15 3.93
C HIS A 65 -5.21 0.58 4.01
N THR A 66 -5.53 1.47 4.96
CA THR A 66 -6.89 2.01 5.13
C THR A 66 -7.35 2.73 3.86
N LEU A 67 -6.48 3.54 3.26
CA LEU A 67 -6.75 4.23 2.01
C LEU A 67 -7.01 3.30 0.83
N LEU A 68 -6.28 2.18 0.73
CA LEU A 68 -6.53 1.18 -0.31
C LEU A 68 -7.90 0.52 -0.13
N LEU A 69 -8.27 0.17 1.11
CA LEU A 69 -9.58 -0.43 1.40
C LEU A 69 -10.72 0.56 1.09
N ASP A 70 -10.56 1.82 1.46
CA ASP A 70 -11.58 2.83 1.21
C ASP A 70 -11.75 3.11 -0.29
N ALA A 71 -10.66 3.17 -1.06
CA ALA A 71 -10.71 3.29 -2.52
C ALA A 71 -11.44 2.10 -3.17
N LEU A 72 -11.17 0.86 -2.72
CA LEU A 72 -11.85 -0.33 -3.21
C LEU A 72 -13.35 -0.36 -2.85
N ARG A 73 -13.72 0.12 -1.66
CA ARG A 73 -15.13 0.23 -1.23
C ARG A 73 -15.88 1.32 -2.00
N GLN A 74 -15.26 2.47 -2.21
CA GLN A 74 -15.86 3.60 -2.93
C GLN A 74 -15.95 3.35 -4.43
N CYS A 75 -14.97 2.64 -4.99
CA CYS A 75 -14.90 2.29 -6.40
C CYS A 75 -14.70 0.77 -6.60
N PRO A 76 -15.74 -0.06 -6.38
CA PRO A 76 -15.63 -1.51 -6.58
C PRO A 76 -15.24 -1.90 -8.02
N ARG A 77 -15.55 -1.03 -8.98
CA ARG A 77 -15.22 -1.19 -10.41
C ARG A 77 -13.73 -1.16 -10.72
N LEU A 78 -12.87 -0.77 -9.76
CA LEU A 78 -11.42 -0.84 -9.91
C LEU A 78 -10.96 -2.29 -10.18
N VAL A 79 -11.69 -3.29 -9.67
CA VAL A 79 -11.41 -4.71 -9.86
C VAL A 79 -12.38 -5.30 -10.88
N ALA A 80 -11.88 -6.17 -11.76
CA ALA A 80 -12.68 -6.83 -12.78
C ALA A 80 -13.64 -7.88 -12.19
N ILE A 81 -13.24 -8.53 -11.10
CA ILE A 81 -14.01 -9.52 -10.37
C ILE A 81 -14.39 -8.91 -9.02
N PRO A 82 -15.69 -8.72 -8.72
CA PRO A 82 -16.12 -8.28 -7.40
C PRO A 82 -15.65 -9.29 -6.34
N VAL A 83 -14.93 -8.79 -5.34
CA VAL A 83 -14.68 -9.55 -4.11
C VAL A 83 -15.97 -9.43 -3.29
N ASP A 84 -16.65 -10.56 -3.13
CA ASP A 84 -18.01 -10.75 -2.58
C ASP A 84 -19.16 -10.61 -3.60
N GLY A 85 -19.88 -11.72 -3.75
CA GLY A 85 -20.95 -11.96 -4.74
C GLY A 85 -22.27 -11.22 -4.49
N ASP A 86 -22.26 -10.10 -3.76
CA ASP A 86 -23.47 -9.34 -3.44
C ASP A 86 -23.34 -7.82 -3.72
N MET A 87 -22.49 -7.46 -4.67
CA MET A 87 -22.41 -6.09 -5.17
C MET A 87 -23.13 -5.98 -6.51
N THR A 88 -24.43 -5.69 -6.47
CA THR A 88 -25.17 -5.19 -7.63
C THR A 88 -24.47 -3.94 -8.15
N ILE A 89 -23.93 -4.00 -9.37
CA ILE A 89 -23.25 -2.89 -10.04
C ILE A 89 -24.34 -1.86 -10.43
N PRO A 90 -24.42 -0.67 -9.79
CA PRO A 90 -25.37 0.35 -10.21
C PRO A 90 -24.82 0.99 -11.48
N THR A 91 -25.60 0.97 -12.55
CA THR A 91 -25.29 1.63 -13.82
C THR A 91 -25.57 3.13 -13.68
N GLU A 92 -24.66 3.89 -13.08
CA GLU A 92 -24.74 5.35 -13.09
C GLU A 92 -23.55 5.97 -13.85
N GLU A 93 -23.87 6.45 -15.05
CA GLU A 93 -22.99 7.17 -15.96
C GLU A 93 -23.19 8.67 -15.72
N GLY A 94 -22.20 9.36 -15.15
CA GLY A 94 -22.23 10.83 -15.10
C GLY A 94 -21.30 11.48 -14.09
N THR A 95 -21.19 10.91 -12.88
CA THR A 95 -20.34 11.47 -11.80
C THR A 95 -19.20 10.51 -11.40
N THR A 96 -19.22 9.29 -11.92
CA THR A 96 -18.31 8.18 -11.61
C THR A 96 -16.89 8.38 -12.14
N GLY A 97 -16.71 9.05 -13.30
CA GLY A 97 -15.41 9.13 -13.97
C GLY A 97 -14.33 9.89 -13.19
N THR A 98 -14.67 10.98 -12.49
CA THR A 98 -13.70 11.76 -11.72
C THR A 98 -13.28 11.01 -10.45
N LEU A 99 -14.23 10.46 -9.70
CA LEU A 99 -13.97 9.68 -8.50
C LEU A 99 -13.17 8.41 -8.80
N GLU A 100 -13.52 7.71 -9.89
CA GLU A 100 -12.80 6.53 -10.35
C GLU A 100 -11.35 6.88 -10.72
N ARG A 101 -11.14 8.01 -11.40
CA ARG A 101 -9.79 8.49 -11.74
C ARG A 101 -8.97 8.84 -10.51
N GLU A 102 -9.55 9.59 -9.56
CA GLU A 102 -8.90 9.96 -8.31
C GLU A 102 -8.53 8.71 -7.48
N SER A 103 -9.47 7.78 -7.35
CA SER A 103 -9.25 6.50 -6.67
C SER A 103 -8.18 5.66 -7.37
N THR A 104 -8.19 5.62 -8.71
CA THR A 104 -7.18 4.92 -9.50
C THR A 104 -5.80 5.50 -9.25
N GLU A 105 -5.61 6.82 -9.31
CA GLU A 105 -4.30 7.43 -9.08
C GLU A 105 -3.84 7.29 -7.63
N GLN A 106 -4.77 7.34 -6.67
CA GLN A 106 -4.45 7.08 -5.28
C GLN A 106 -3.96 5.65 -5.04
N VAL A 107 -4.67 4.65 -5.58
CA VAL A 107 -4.25 3.24 -5.48
C VAL A 107 -2.92 3.03 -6.21
N PHE A 108 -2.75 3.61 -7.41
CA PHE A 108 -1.52 3.52 -8.18
C PHE A 108 -0.31 4.02 -7.39
N GLU A 109 -0.38 5.23 -6.84
CA GLU A 109 0.75 5.83 -6.12
C GLU A 109 1.06 5.11 -4.80
N ILE A 110 0.04 4.58 -4.12
CA ILE A 110 0.24 3.74 -2.92
C ILE A 110 0.93 2.43 -3.28
N LEU A 111 0.53 1.76 -4.36
CA LEU A 111 1.18 0.52 -4.82
C LEU A 111 2.61 0.79 -5.27
N ARG A 112 2.84 1.85 -6.05
CA ARG A 112 4.18 2.25 -6.51
C ARG A 112 5.13 2.51 -5.33
N PHE A 113 4.67 3.27 -4.34
CA PHE A 113 5.42 3.52 -3.12
C PHE A 113 5.67 2.23 -2.33
N SER A 114 4.65 1.37 -2.21
CA SER A 114 4.78 0.09 -1.52
C SER A 114 5.82 -0.81 -2.19
N ALA A 115 5.82 -0.92 -3.52
CA ALA A 115 6.81 -1.69 -4.27
C ALA A 115 8.22 -1.17 -4.02
N MET A 116 8.43 0.15 -4.14
CA MET A 116 9.71 0.81 -3.88
C MET A 116 10.21 0.57 -2.44
N LEU A 117 9.33 0.71 -1.45
CA LEU A 117 9.66 0.47 -0.05
C LEU A 117 10.04 -1.01 0.17
N LEU A 118 9.27 -1.93 -0.40
CA LEU A 118 9.49 -3.37 -0.28
C LEU A 118 10.74 -3.87 -0.99
N GLU A 119 11.08 -3.29 -2.13
CA GLU A 119 12.35 -3.55 -2.84
C GLU A 119 13.57 -3.26 -1.94
N ASN A 120 13.43 -2.30 -1.02
CA ASN A 120 14.50 -1.85 -0.12
C ASN A 120 14.32 -2.30 1.34
N ALA A 121 13.34 -3.17 1.62
CA ALA A 121 12.98 -3.55 2.98
C ALA A 121 13.68 -4.82 3.50
N ALA A 122 14.08 -4.79 4.78
CA ALA A 122 14.76 -5.90 5.46
C ALA A 122 13.79 -6.96 6.04
N ASN A 123 12.53 -6.59 6.32
CA ASN A 123 11.54 -7.42 7.02
C ASN A 123 10.15 -7.35 6.36
N LYS A 124 10.06 -7.82 5.11
CA LYS A 124 8.87 -7.73 4.25
C LYS A 124 7.63 -8.46 4.79
N ALA A 125 7.81 -9.47 5.65
CA ALA A 125 6.75 -10.29 6.22
C ALA A 125 5.71 -9.50 7.06
N VAL A 126 6.02 -8.27 7.45
CA VAL A 126 5.13 -7.43 8.28
C VAL A 126 4.29 -6.45 7.45
N TYR A 127 4.36 -6.54 6.11
CA TYR A 127 3.59 -5.67 5.22
C TYR A 127 2.08 -6.00 5.30
N PRO A 128 1.23 -5.01 5.67
CA PRO A 128 -0.18 -5.29 5.99
C PRO A 128 -1.08 -5.45 4.75
N SER A 129 -0.68 -4.96 3.59
CA SER A 129 -1.53 -4.90 2.40
C SER A 129 -1.26 -6.00 1.36
N ALA A 130 -0.64 -7.12 1.78
CA ALA A 130 -0.31 -8.21 0.85
C ALA A 130 -1.55 -8.76 0.14
N GLU A 131 -2.64 -9.03 0.87
CA GLU A 131 -3.88 -9.55 0.26
C GLU A 131 -4.59 -8.53 -0.63
N VAL A 132 -4.53 -7.24 -0.26
CA VAL A 132 -5.08 -6.15 -1.06
C VAL A 132 -4.30 -6.04 -2.39
N ALA A 133 -2.98 -6.17 -2.35
CA ALA A 133 -2.16 -6.21 -3.55
C ALA A 133 -2.49 -7.42 -4.43
N MET A 134 -2.72 -8.61 -3.84
CA MET A 134 -3.17 -9.79 -4.61
C MET A 134 -4.54 -9.58 -5.26
N THR A 135 -5.47 -8.94 -4.56
CA THR A 135 -6.79 -8.58 -5.12
C THR A 135 -6.64 -7.66 -6.33
N LEU A 136 -5.75 -6.66 -6.22
CA LEU A 136 -5.48 -5.68 -7.27
C LEU A 136 -4.75 -6.26 -8.49
N LEU A 137 -4.29 -7.52 -8.46
CA LEU A 137 -3.88 -8.23 -9.68
C LEU A 137 -5.06 -8.45 -10.64
N GLY A 138 -6.29 -8.48 -10.11
CA GLY A 138 -7.52 -8.52 -10.89
C GLY A 138 -8.05 -7.14 -11.29
N ALA A 139 -7.26 -6.07 -11.18
CA ALA A 139 -7.69 -4.72 -11.52
C ALA A 139 -8.03 -4.57 -13.02
N ARG A 140 -8.94 -3.65 -13.36
CA ARG A 140 -9.27 -3.31 -14.76
C ARG A 140 -8.24 -2.43 -15.44
N ASN A 141 -7.40 -1.77 -14.64
CA ASN A 141 -6.39 -0.82 -15.12
C ASN A 141 -5.02 -1.47 -15.10
N ASP A 142 -4.39 -1.60 -16.26
CA ASP A 142 -3.07 -2.24 -16.41
C ASP A 142 -1.97 -1.59 -15.55
N ARG A 143 -2.04 -0.28 -15.29
CA ARG A 143 -1.09 0.40 -14.40
C ARG A 143 -1.20 -0.11 -12.97
N LEU A 144 -2.42 -0.39 -12.51
CA LEU A 144 -2.65 -0.96 -11.19
C LEU A 144 -2.18 -2.41 -11.12
N VAL A 145 -2.49 -3.21 -12.15
CA VAL A 145 -2.04 -4.61 -12.26
C VAL A 145 -0.50 -4.68 -12.24
N PHE A 146 0.16 -3.79 -12.98
CA PHE A 146 1.62 -3.72 -13.02
C PHE A 146 2.23 -3.42 -11.64
N GLU A 147 1.77 -2.38 -10.94
CA GLU A 147 2.31 -2.04 -9.62
C GLU A 147 1.93 -3.08 -8.55
N ALA A 148 0.73 -3.67 -8.62
CA ALA A 148 0.35 -4.78 -7.75
C ALA A 148 1.26 -5.99 -7.96
N THR A 149 1.60 -6.30 -9.22
CA THR A 149 2.57 -7.35 -9.56
C THR A 149 3.94 -7.04 -8.97
N ARG A 150 4.40 -5.78 -9.05
CA ARG A 150 5.67 -5.37 -8.43
C ARG A 150 5.66 -5.55 -6.92
N VAL A 151 4.57 -5.20 -6.23
CA VAL A 151 4.43 -5.43 -4.78
C VAL A 151 4.53 -6.92 -4.46
N VAL A 152 3.77 -7.78 -5.16
CA VAL A 152 3.77 -9.23 -4.93
C VAL A 152 5.14 -9.85 -5.22
N ALA A 153 5.80 -9.42 -6.30
CA ALA A 153 7.17 -9.82 -6.61
C ALA A 153 8.14 -9.40 -5.51
N ALA A 154 8.08 -8.13 -5.07
CA ALA A 154 8.95 -7.60 -4.04
C ALA A 154 8.79 -8.35 -2.70
N LEU A 155 7.57 -8.76 -2.34
CA LEU A 155 7.29 -9.59 -1.16
C LEU A 155 7.90 -11.00 -1.27
N SER A 156 7.98 -11.54 -2.48
CA SER A 156 8.51 -12.89 -2.75
C SER A 156 10.04 -12.93 -2.80
N LEU A 157 10.69 -11.81 -3.07
CA LEU A 157 12.14 -11.72 -3.13
C LEU A 157 12.75 -11.65 -1.71
N PRO A 158 13.84 -12.40 -1.44
CA PRO A 158 14.55 -12.27 -0.18
C PRO A 158 15.05 -10.83 0.02
N PRO A 159 15.22 -10.38 1.27
CA PRO A 159 15.85 -9.09 1.55
C PRO A 159 17.21 -9.03 0.87
N GLN A 160 17.42 -8.03 0.01
CA GLN A 160 18.71 -7.81 -0.63
C GLN A 160 19.67 -7.30 0.44
N VAL A 161 20.81 -7.94 0.67
CA VAL A 161 21.84 -7.36 1.55
C VAL A 161 22.40 -6.15 0.80
N HIS A 162 22.15 -4.93 1.30
CA HIS A 162 22.82 -3.75 0.74
C HIS A 162 24.34 -3.96 0.83
N ARG A 163 25.02 -3.91 -0.31
CA ARG A 163 26.49 -3.96 -0.42
C ARG A 163 27.07 -2.57 -0.26
#